data_AF-A0A924DBV2-F1
#
_entry.id   AF-A0A924DBV2-F1
#
_cell.length_a   1.000
_cell.length_b   1.000
_cell.length_c   1.000
_cell.angle_alpha   90.00
_cell.angle_beta   90.00
_cell.angle_gamma   90.00
#
_symmetry.space_group_name_H-M   'P 1'
#
loop_
_entity.id
_entity.type
_entity.pdbx_description
1 polymer ?
#
loop_
_entity_poly.entity_id
_entity_poly.type
_entity_poly.pdbx_seq_one_letter_code
_entity_poly.pdbx_strand_id
1 'polypeptide(L)'
;MPYLSECTENLTSLVPEHITEHLEKITSRYKKVSARTSLLLDFVWKRRATTRPDERTFTALRDAIVDRINPNWREQTIAAWALGRADLTNEQQKEATDLLAFLLDYSGRTRGQWYGDNVGTGIAYAIGWSFAGIAFSAMLYTVASLLKIDPFDYPCFWIACTLFFIITPSVPFITVSNLASMTNTVRWEAARSLGSLKRAEGVSSLLRASQNTEFFWNIGIHALNATLPSLTFEQHYGSLGSDVVPNLCRLLNISFDLRTVEAREWQLVLLDALEKVGDARALPLLTLISQYDTSTKGNPAVPQKIAQVLKVLWERISRETEQATLLRGSEAPVLPDTLLRSYEESIETPPEQLLRPTNSLGKKEEAE
;
A
#
# COMPACT_ATOMS: atom_id res chain seq x y z
N MET A 1 -7.58 -48.43 -20.57
CA MET A 1 -8.39 -47.43 -21.29
C MET A 1 -7.57 -46.87 -22.45
N PRO A 2 -7.68 -47.42 -23.68
CA PRO A 2 -6.87 -47.02 -24.84
C PRO A 2 -7.46 -45.87 -25.67
N TYR A 3 -8.75 -45.54 -25.49
CA TYR A 3 -9.46 -44.57 -26.33
C TYR A 3 -9.19 -43.08 -25.99
N LEU A 4 -8.44 -42.78 -24.93
CA LEU A 4 -8.10 -41.41 -24.56
C LEU A 4 -6.78 -40.91 -25.19
N SER A 5 -5.87 -41.78 -25.63
CA SER A 5 -4.61 -41.33 -26.26
C SER A 5 -4.78 -40.95 -27.73
N GLU A 6 -5.72 -41.57 -28.44
CA GLU A 6 -5.95 -41.32 -29.88
C GLU A 6 -6.71 -40.00 -30.12
N CYS A 7 -7.52 -39.55 -29.14
CA CYS A 7 -8.18 -38.24 -29.20
C CYS A 7 -7.22 -37.06 -28.92
N THR A 8 -6.11 -37.27 -28.19
CA THR A 8 -5.16 -36.18 -27.89
C THR A 8 -4.26 -35.84 -29.07
N GLU A 9 -3.96 -36.78 -29.97
CA GLU A 9 -3.12 -36.53 -31.15
C GLU A 9 -3.83 -35.75 -32.27
N ASN A 10 -5.15 -35.86 -32.39
CA ASN A 10 -5.92 -35.11 -33.40
C ASN A 10 -6.31 -33.69 -32.97
N LEU A 11 -6.29 -33.39 -31.66
CA LEU A 11 -6.58 -32.06 -31.15
C LEU A 11 -5.38 -31.11 -31.22
N THR A 12 -4.15 -31.63 -31.17
CA THR A 12 -2.92 -30.82 -31.25
C THR A 12 -2.68 -30.22 -32.64
N SER A 13 -3.18 -30.82 -33.72
CA SER A 13 -3.02 -30.30 -35.08
C SER A 13 -3.97 -29.15 -35.43
N LEU A 14 -4.98 -28.87 -34.59
CA LEU A 14 -6.00 -27.84 -34.81
C LEU A 14 -5.80 -26.58 -33.95
N VAL A 15 -4.80 -26.59 -33.06
CA VAL A 15 -4.50 -25.44 -32.20
C VAL A 15 -3.51 -24.52 -32.93
N PRO A 16 -3.89 -23.26 -33.24
CA PRO A 16 -2.97 -22.28 -33.83
C PRO A 16 -1.68 -22.14 -33.02
N GLU A 17 -0.52 -22.01 -33.68
CA GLU A 17 0.81 -21.90 -33.03
C GLU A 17 0.83 -20.84 -31.91
N HIS A 18 0.15 -19.71 -32.10
CA HIS A 18 0.04 -18.64 -31.10
C HIS A 18 -0.64 -19.10 -29.79
N ILE A 19 -1.57 -20.05 -29.84
CA ILE A 19 -2.22 -20.59 -28.63
C ILE A 19 -1.26 -21.56 -27.91
N THR A 20 -0.47 -22.34 -28.65
CA THR A 20 0.51 -23.25 -28.05
C THR A 20 1.62 -22.50 -27.29
N GLU A 21 2.12 -21.38 -27.82
CA GLU A 21 3.10 -20.53 -27.13
C GLU A 21 2.51 -19.92 -25.84
N HIS A 22 1.26 -19.46 -25.89
CA HIS A 22 0.55 -18.98 -24.71
C HIS A 22 0.35 -20.08 -23.66
N LEU A 23 -0.01 -21.30 -24.07
CA LEU A 23 -0.18 -22.43 -23.17
C LEU A 23 1.15 -22.90 -22.57
N GLU A 24 2.25 -22.89 -23.32
CA GLU A 24 3.58 -23.20 -22.80
C GLU A 24 4.04 -22.14 -21.79
N LYS A 25 3.77 -20.86 -22.07
CA LYS A 25 4.03 -19.76 -21.14
C LYS A 25 3.19 -19.87 -19.86
N ILE A 26 1.91 -20.28 -19.96
CA ILE A 26 1.03 -20.51 -18.81
C ILE A 26 1.49 -21.72 -18.00
N THR A 27 1.83 -22.84 -18.65
CA THR A 27 2.26 -24.08 -17.97
C THR A 27 3.64 -23.92 -17.31
N SER A 28 4.58 -23.21 -17.95
CA SER A 28 5.87 -22.82 -17.37
C SER A 28 5.68 -21.94 -16.13
N ARG A 29 4.77 -20.94 -16.20
CA ARG A 29 4.39 -20.13 -15.04
C ARG A 29 3.78 -20.98 -13.93
N TYR A 30 2.89 -21.91 -14.26
CA TYR A 30 2.24 -22.77 -13.27
C TYR A 30 3.24 -23.72 -12.59
N LYS A 31 4.17 -24.32 -13.34
CA LYS A 31 5.27 -25.13 -12.76
C LYS A 31 6.14 -24.30 -11.82
N LYS A 32 6.47 -23.06 -12.19
CA LYS A 32 7.26 -22.14 -11.35
C LYS A 32 6.52 -21.78 -10.04
N VAL A 33 5.23 -21.50 -10.11
CA VAL A 33 4.35 -21.26 -8.95
C VAL A 33 4.24 -22.50 -8.06
N SER A 34 4.09 -23.68 -8.65
CA SER A 34 4.04 -24.94 -7.91
C SER A 34 5.35 -25.23 -7.17
N ALA A 35 6.50 -24.97 -7.79
CA ALA A 35 7.79 -25.12 -7.12
C ALA A 35 7.95 -24.12 -5.95
N ARG A 36 7.58 -22.85 -6.15
CA ARG A 36 7.62 -21.81 -5.10
C ARG A 36 6.69 -22.14 -3.92
N THR A 37 5.43 -22.48 -4.20
CA THR A 37 4.47 -22.88 -3.15
C THR A 37 4.97 -24.09 -2.37
N SER A 38 5.60 -25.07 -3.03
CA SER A 38 6.14 -26.25 -2.34
C SER A 38 7.26 -25.89 -1.35
N LEU A 39 8.15 -24.95 -1.71
CA LEU A 39 9.19 -24.46 -0.81
C LEU A 39 8.62 -23.65 0.35
N LEU A 40 7.62 -22.80 0.09
CA LEU A 40 6.93 -22.02 1.12
C LEU A 40 6.22 -22.94 2.12
N LEU A 41 5.51 -23.95 1.61
CA LEU A 41 4.81 -24.91 2.45
C LEU A 41 5.79 -25.79 3.23
N ASP A 42 6.87 -26.27 2.64
CA ASP A 42 7.89 -27.02 3.39
C ASP A 42 8.52 -26.15 4.47
N PHE A 43 8.82 -24.87 4.19
CA PHE A 43 9.30 -23.94 5.20
C PHE A 43 8.28 -23.74 6.34
N VAL A 44 7.00 -23.48 6.02
CA VAL A 44 5.95 -23.21 7.01
C VAL A 44 5.62 -24.45 7.86
N TRP A 45 5.53 -25.61 7.23
CA TRP A 45 5.05 -26.84 7.88
C TRP A 45 6.16 -27.63 8.57
N LYS A 46 7.38 -27.63 8.00
CA LYS A 46 8.46 -28.50 8.48
C LYS A 46 9.44 -27.76 9.39
N ARG A 47 9.65 -26.47 9.17
CA ARG A 47 10.48 -25.64 10.04
C ARG A 47 9.56 -24.81 10.91
N ARG A 48 9.67 -24.95 12.24
CA ARG A 48 9.18 -23.89 13.13
C ARG A 48 9.86 -22.61 12.63
N ALA A 49 9.09 -21.55 12.39
CA ALA A 49 9.56 -20.27 11.82
C ALA A 49 10.74 -19.62 12.59
N THR A 50 11.21 -20.24 13.67
CA THR A 50 12.37 -19.86 14.48
C THR A 50 13.73 -20.17 13.85
N THR A 51 13.80 -20.94 12.75
CA THR A 51 15.10 -21.19 12.09
C THR A 51 15.44 -20.09 11.10
N ARG A 52 16.65 -19.56 11.19
CA ARG A 52 17.19 -18.59 10.23
C ARG A 52 17.09 -19.12 8.80
N PRO A 53 16.40 -18.42 7.88
CA PRO A 53 16.30 -18.84 6.49
C PRO A 53 17.67 -18.72 5.82
N ASP A 54 17.98 -19.67 4.95
CA ASP A 54 19.11 -19.57 4.03
C ASP A 54 18.82 -18.50 2.95
N GLU A 55 19.89 -17.97 2.34
CA GLU A 55 19.81 -16.88 1.38
C GLU A 55 18.86 -17.18 0.20
N ARG A 56 18.80 -18.45 -0.21
CA ARG A 56 17.89 -18.91 -1.26
C ARG A 56 16.43 -18.84 -0.83
N THR A 57 16.10 -19.24 0.40
CA THR A 57 14.74 -19.15 0.94
C THR A 57 14.34 -17.69 1.11
N PHE A 58 15.23 -16.84 1.64
CA PHE A 58 14.95 -15.40 1.75
C PHE A 58 14.70 -14.75 0.38
N THR A 59 15.53 -15.08 -0.63
CA THR A 59 15.32 -14.62 -2.01
C THR A 59 13.97 -15.09 -2.57
N ALA A 60 13.57 -16.34 -2.30
CA ALA A 60 12.27 -16.85 -2.75
C ALA A 60 11.08 -16.12 -2.07
N LEU A 61 11.20 -15.78 -0.79
CA LEU A 61 10.20 -14.99 -0.05
C LEU A 61 10.10 -13.57 -0.61
N ARG A 62 11.24 -12.92 -0.85
CA ARG A 62 11.30 -11.60 -1.49
C ARG A 62 10.66 -11.64 -2.88
N ASP A 63 11.06 -12.59 -3.71
CA ASP A 63 10.53 -12.72 -5.06
C ASP A 63 9.01 -12.95 -5.06
N ALA A 64 8.49 -13.71 -4.10
CA ALA A 64 7.04 -13.91 -3.95
C ALA A 64 6.29 -12.60 -3.63
N ILE A 65 6.92 -11.67 -2.90
CA ILE A 65 6.38 -10.34 -2.60
C ILE A 65 6.53 -9.37 -3.78
N VAL A 66 7.69 -9.38 -4.44
CA VAL A 66 8.03 -8.44 -5.51
C VAL A 66 7.37 -8.81 -6.84
N ASP A 67 6.98 -10.07 -7.05
CA ASP A 67 6.32 -10.52 -8.28
C ASP A 67 4.91 -9.90 -8.41
N ARG A 68 4.88 -8.67 -8.89
CA ARG A 68 3.67 -7.85 -9.12
C ARG A 68 2.80 -8.40 -10.25
N ILE A 69 3.37 -9.23 -11.11
CA ILE A 69 2.73 -9.69 -12.35
C ILE A 69 1.82 -10.88 -12.07
N ASN A 70 2.07 -11.63 -10.99
CA ASN A 70 1.28 -12.80 -10.63
C ASN A 70 0.44 -12.53 -9.36
N PRO A 71 -0.91 -12.47 -9.46
CA PRO A 71 -1.80 -12.14 -8.34
C PRO A 71 -1.97 -13.32 -7.36
N ASN A 72 -0.89 -14.01 -7.04
CA ASN A 72 -0.89 -15.08 -6.05
C ASN A 72 -0.87 -14.47 -4.64
N TRP A 73 -1.95 -13.78 -4.29
CA TRP A 73 -2.13 -13.16 -2.98
C TRP A 73 -1.85 -14.15 -1.83
N ARG A 74 -2.15 -15.45 -2.01
CA ARG A 74 -1.83 -16.50 -1.03
C ARG A 74 -0.34 -16.66 -0.81
N GLU A 75 0.46 -16.68 -1.88
CA GLU A 75 1.92 -16.75 -1.78
C GLU A 75 2.47 -15.49 -1.10
N GLN A 76 1.94 -14.32 -1.45
CA GLN A 76 2.33 -13.05 -0.83
C GLN A 76 1.96 -13.00 0.66
N THR A 77 0.77 -13.45 1.04
CA THR A 77 0.35 -13.55 2.44
C THR A 77 1.29 -14.48 3.21
N ILE A 78 1.57 -15.68 2.69
CA ILE A 78 2.47 -16.63 3.35
C ILE A 78 3.90 -16.07 3.44
N ALA A 79 4.38 -15.42 2.38
CA ALA A 79 5.70 -14.82 2.36
C ALA A 79 5.82 -13.66 3.36
N ALA A 80 4.82 -12.78 3.43
CA ALA A 80 4.77 -11.70 4.40
C ALA A 80 4.79 -12.24 5.83
N TRP A 81 3.91 -13.21 6.13
CA TRP A 81 3.86 -13.91 7.41
C TRP A 81 5.21 -14.53 7.80
N ALA A 82 5.87 -15.20 6.84
CA ALA A 82 7.14 -15.87 7.07
C ALA A 82 8.25 -14.88 7.37
N LEU A 83 8.32 -13.76 6.63
CA LEU A 83 9.29 -12.69 6.88
C LEU A 83 9.13 -12.06 8.26
N GLY A 84 7.91 -11.89 8.75
CA GLY A 84 7.67 -11.34 10.09
C GLY A 84 8.09 -12.23 11.25
N ARG A 85 8.25 -13.54 11.02
CA ARG A 85 8.53 -14.53 12.07
C ARG A 85 9.90 -15.19 11.98
N ALA A 86 10.54 -15.12 10.82
CA ALA A 86 11.86 -15.68 10.59
C ALA A 86 12.93 -15.00 11.45
N ASP A 87 13.91 -15.77 11.93
CA ASP A 87 15.11 -15.22 12.55
C ASP A 87 16.04 -14.65 11.47
N LEU A 88 15.84 -13.38 11.14
CA LEU A 88 16.52 -12.67 10.05
C LEU A 88 17.75 -11.91 10.57
N THR A 89 18.79 -11.81 9.73
CA THR A 89 19.92 -10.89 10.00
C THR A 89 19.49 -9.43 9.98
N ASN A 90 20.28 -8.52 10.56
CA ASN A 90 19.97 -7.09 10.56
C ASN A 90 19.77 -6.51 9.15
N GLU A 91 20.53 -6.99 8.16
CA GLU A 91 20.41 -6.60 6.75
C GLU A 91 19.11 -7.14 6.14
N GLN A 92 18.84 -8.44 6.31
CA GLN A 92 17.61 -9.08 5.84
C GLN A 92 16.36 -8.52 6.53
N GLN A 93 16.44 -8.14 7.81
CA GLN A 93 15.34 -7.48 8.52
C GLN A 93 15.06 -6.10 7.94
N LYS A 94 16.10 -5.34 7.57
CA LYS A 94 15.93 -4.04 6.93
C LYS A 94 15.25 -4.21 5.58
N GLU A 95 15.74 -5.12 4.74
CA GLU A 95 15.13 -5.43 3.44
C GLU A 95 13.68 -5.95 3.59
N ALA A 96 13.43 -6.84 4.56
CA ALA A 96 12.08 -7.32 4.86
C ALA A 96 11.15 -6.18 5.32
N THR A 97 11.65 -5.25 6.13
CA THR A 97 10.91 -4.07 6.58
C THR A 97 10.53 -3.19 5.39
N ASP A 98 11.48 -2.92 4.49
CA ASP A 98 11.24 -2.13 3.28
C ASP A 98 10.23 -2.80 2.33
N LEU A 99 10.31 -4.13 2.17
CA LEU A 99 9.37 -4.91 1.35
C LEU A 99 7.95 -4.93 1.94
N LEU A 100 7.83 -5.12 3.26
CA LEU A 100 6.54 -5.13 3.95
C LEU A 100 5.92 -3.73 4.01
N ALA A 101 6.73 -2.69 4.23
CA ALA A 101 6.34 -1.29 4.14
C ALA A 101 5.84 -0.97 2.72
N PHE A 102 6.57 -1.41 1.69
CA PHE A 102 6.14 -1.29 0.30
C PHE A 102 4.79 -1.96 0.04
N LEU A 103 4.59 -3.22 0.49
CA LEU A 103 3.30 -3.91 0.37
C LEU A 103 2.16 -3.17 1.06
N LEU A 104 2.46 -2.57 2.22
CA LEU A 104 1.47 -1.85 3.02
C LEU A 104 1.07 -0.52 2.37
N ASP A 105 2.05 0.23 1.86
CA ASP A 105 1.89 1.49 1.12
C ASP A 105 1.31 1.30 -0.28
N TYR A 106 1.38 0.09 -0.84
CA TYR A 106 0.84 -0.26 -2.16
C TYR A 106 -0.70 -0.08 -2.30
N SER A 107 -1.38 0.48 -1.30
CA SER A 107 -2.70 1.12 -1.49
C SER A 107 -2.73 2.24 -2.53
N GLY A 108 -1.57 2.72 -2.99
CA GLY A 108 -1.40 3.93 -3.79
C GLY A 108 -1.82 3.89 -5.25
N ARG A 109 -2.11 2.73 -5.86
CA ARG A 109 -3.00 2.75 -7.04
C ARG A 109 -4.38 3.01 -6.48
N THR A 110 -4.73 4.30 -6.44
CA THR A 110 -5.99 4.79 -5.91
C THR A 110 -7.09 3.86 -6.36
N ARG A 111 -8.02 3.55 -5.45
CA ARG A 111 -9.25 2.82 -5.79
C ARG A 111 -9.81 3.34 -7.13
N GLY A 112 -9.74 4.65 -7.38
CA GLY A 112 -10.09 5.26 -8.68
C GLY A 112 -9.26 4.79 -9.89
N GLN A 113 -7.95 4.66 -9.81
CA GLN A 113 -7.11 4.20 -10.93
C GLN A 113 -7.25 2.70 -11.18
N TRP A 114 -7.29 1.89 -10.11
CA TRP A 114 -7.54 0.45 -10.27
C TRP A 114 -8.98 0.16 -10.72
N TYR A 115 -9.97 0.90 -10.20
CA TYR A 115 -11.33 0.85 -10.74
C TYR A 115 -11.35 1.38 -12.16
N GLY A 116 -10.66 2.46 -12.53
CA GLY A 116 -10.64 2.96 -13.92
C GLY A 116 -10.18 1.89 -14.90
N ASP A 117 -9.03 1.29 -14.62
CA ASP A 117 -8.43 0.27 -15.50
C ASP A 117 -9.28 -1.02 -15.52
N ASN A 118 -9.83 -1.45 -14.37
CA ASN A 118 -10.56 -2.72 -14.29
C ASN A 118 -12.07 -2.61 -14.55
N VAL A 119 -12.68 -1.45 -14.33
CA VAL A 119 -14.08 -1.17 -14.70
C VAL A 119 -14.18 -1.12 -16.21
N GLY A 120 -13.19 -0.58 -16.92
CA GLY A 120 -13.14 -0.65 -18.38
C GLY A 120 -13.20 -2.10 -18.87
N THR A 121 -12.32 -2.97 -18.36
CA THR A 121 -12.37 -4.40 -18.68
C THR A 121 -13.65 -5.07 -18.18
N GLY A 122 -14.14 -4.74 -16.99
CA GLY A 122 -15.36 -5.32 -16.42
C GLY A 122 -16.60 -4.97 -17.23
N ILE A 123 -16.69 -3.72 -17.71
CA ILE A 123 -17.74 -3.26 -18.64
C ILE A 123 -17.58 -3.96 -19.97
N ALA A 124 -16.37 -4.06 -20.53
CA ALA A 124 -16.14 -4.78 -21.79
C ALA A 124 -16.56 -6.26 -21.69
N TYR A 125 -16.24 -6.93 -20.58
CA TYR A 125 -16.69 -8.29 -20.29
C TYR A 125 -18.21 -8.35 -20.13
N ALA A 126 -18.82 -7.44 -19.37
CA ALA A 126 -20.26 -7.40 -19.18
C ALA A 126 -21.00 -7.18 -20.53
N ILE A 127 -20.50 -6.29 -21.39
CA ILE A 127 -21.01 -6.05 -22.73
C ILE A 127 -20.86 -7.31 -23.59
N GLY A 128 -19.65 -7.91 -23.62
CA GLY A 128 -19.39 -9.13 -24.39
C GLY A 128 -20.28 -10.30 -23.99
N TRP A 129 -20.45 -10.52 -22.68
CA TRP A 129 -21.35 -11.54 -22.16
C TRP A 129 -22.83 -11.20 -22.36
N SER A 130 -23.20 -9.92 -22.37
CA SER A 130 -24.57 -9.50 -22.72
C SER A 130 -24.89 -9.83 -24.18
N PHE A 131 -23.97 -9.55 -25.11
CA PHE A 131 -24.11 -9.94 -26.51
C PHE A 131 -24.16 -11.46 -26.69
N ALA A 132 -23.32 -12.21 -25.97
CA ALA A 132 -23.40 -13.67 -25.95
C ALA A 132 -24.76 -14.17 -25.44
N GLY A 133 -25.30 -13.55 -24.40
CA GLY A 133 -26.64 -13.83 -23.88
C GLY A 133 -27.75 -13.56 -24.88
N ILE A 134 -27.70 -12.43 -25.59
CA ILE A 134 -28.65 -12.08 -26.65
C ILE A 134 -28.56 -13.10 -27.80
N ALA A 135 -27.35 -13.42 -28.26
CA ALA A 135 -27.13 -14.40 -29.31
C ALA A 135 -27.63 -15.80 -28.92
N PHE A 136 -27.36 -16.22 -27.67
CA PHE A 136 -27.84 -17.49 -27.13
C PHE A 136 -29.37 -17.52 -27.01
N SER A 137 -29.99 -16.43 -26.55
CA SER A 137 -31.45 -16.31 -26.49
C SER A 137 -32.09 -16.37 -27.89
N ALA A 138 -31.52 -15.68 -28.87
CA ALA A 138 -31.96 -15.73 -30.26
C ALA A 138 -31.82 -17.15 -30.85
N MET A 139 -30.70 -17.84 -30.57
CA MET A 139 -30.50 -19.24 -30.95
C MET A 139 -31.58 -20.15 -30.35
N LEU A 140 -31.85 -20.04 -29.04
CA LEU A 140 -32.90 -20.83 -28.40
C LEU A 140 -34.28 -20.54 -28.99
N TYR A 141 -34.58 -19.27 -29.31
CA TYR A 141 -35.82 -18.90 -29.99
C TYR A 141 -35.94 -19.57 -31.37
N THR A 142 -34.86 -19.59 -32.16
CA THR A 142 -34.87 -20.27 -33.47
C THR A 142 -35.02 -21.79 -33.36
N VAL A 143 -34.48 -22.41 -32.31
CA VAL A 143 -34.67 -23.84 -32.04
C VAL A 143 -36.10 -24.14 -31.61
N ALA A 144 -36.68 -23.31 -30.74
CA ALA A 144 -38.07 -23.44 -30.32
C ALA A 144 -39.04 -23.31 -31.49
N SER A 145 -38.81 -22.35 -32.40
CA SER A 145 -39.63 -22.16 -33.59
C SER A 145 -39.52 -23.32 -34.57
N LEU A 146 -38.32 -23.90 -34.75
CA LEU A 146 -38.12 -25.13 -35.55
C LEU A 146 -38.89 -26.33 -34.96
N LEU A 147 -39.02 -26.41 -33.64
CA LEU A 147 -39.77 -27.45 -32.95
C LEU A 147 -41.28 -27.16 -32.86
N LYS A 148 -41.76 -26.01 -33.37
CA LYS A 148 -43.15 -25.54 -33.24
C LYS A 148 -43.61 -25.44 -31.78
N ILE A 149 -42.70 -25.10 -30.88
CA ILE A 149 -42.99 -24.87 -29.47
C ILE A 149 -43.20 -23.37 -29.30
N ASP A 150 -44.37 -22.94 -28.82
CA ASP A 150 -44.61 -21.52 -28.53
C ASP A 150 -43.80 -21.09 -27.30
N PRO A 151 -42.78 -20.23 -27.44
CA PRO A 151 -41.86 -19.90 -26.35
C PRO A 151 -42.54 -19.09 -25.23
N PHE A 152 -43.73 -18.53 -25.50
CA PHE A 152 -44.53 -17.81 -24.52
C PHE A 152 -45.24 -18.73 -23.53
N ASP A 153 -45.43 -20.01 -23.87
CA ASP A 153 -46.09 -20.98 -22.99
C ASP A 153 -45.16 -21.56 -21.91
N TYR A 154 -43.86 -21.27 -22.00
CA TYR A 154 -42.84 -21.80 -21.09
C TYR A 154 -42.26 -20.69 -20.20
N PRO A 155 -42.87 -20.39 -19.04
CA PRO A 155 -42.35 -19.38 -18.10
C PRO A 155 -40.92 -19.70 -17.64
N CYS A 156 -40.53 -20.98 -17.62
CA CYS A 156 -39.17 -21.41 -17.33
C CYS A 156 -38.13 -20.80 -18.29
N PHE A 157 -38.47 -20.59 -19.56
CA PHE A 157 -37.58 -19.98 -20.55
C PHE A 157 -37.26 -18.52 -20.20
N TRP A 158 -38.30 -17.75 -19.86
CA TRP A 158 -38.14 -16.35 -19.45
C TRP A 158 -37.42 -16.21 -18.11
N ILE A 159 -37.69 -17.10 -17.15
CA ILE A 159 -36.96 -17.15 -15.88
C ILE A 159 -35.46 -17.45 -16.12
N ALA A 160 -35.13 -18.40 -17.01
CA ALA A 160 -33.73 -18.70 -17.33
C ALA A 160 -33.03 -17.50 -18.00
N CYS A 161 -33.68 -16.83 -18.95
CA CYS A 161 -33.14 -15.64 -19.60
C CYS A 161 -32.90 -14.51 -18.60
N THR A 162 -33.89 -14.21 -17.76
CA THR A 162 -33.78 -13.16 -16.73
C THR A 162 -32.68 -13.45 -15.70
N LEU A 163 -32.57 -14.69 -15.21
CA LEU A 163 -31.47 -15.08 -14.32
C LEU A 163 -30.09 -14.92 -14.99
N PHE A 164 -29.96 -15.29 -16.28
CA PHE A 164 -28.72 -15.11 -17.01
C PHE A 164 -28.31 -13.63 -17.09
N PHE A 165 -29.26 -12.74 -17.41
CA PHE A 165 -29.01 -11.29 -17.47
C PHE A 165 -28.72 -10.65 -16.11
N ILE A 166 -29.20 -11.22 -15.01
CA ILE A 166 -28.90 -10.74 -13.65
C ILE A 166 -27.55 -11.25 -13.15
N ILE A 167 -27.26 -12.54 -13.33
CA ILE A 167 -26.06 -13.19 -12.78
C ILE A 167 -24.81 -12.71 -13.53
N THR A 168 -24.86 -12.67 -14.85
CA THR A 168 -23.72 -12.36 -15.72
C THR A 168 -23.00 -11.04 -15.39
N PRO A 169 -23.69 -9.88 -15.26
CA PRO A 169 -23.03 -8.62 -14.88
C PRO A 169 -22.56 -8.61 -13.42
N SER A 170 -23.09 -9.48 -12.56
CA SER A 170 -22.64 -9.59 -11.16
C SER A 170 -21.27 -10.27 -11.03
N VAL A 171 -20.90 -11.16 -11.97
CA VAL A 171 -19.64 -11.92 -11.91
C VAL A 171 -18.41 -10.99 -11.89
N PRO A 172 -18.25 -9.99 -12.80
CA PRO A 172 -17.15 -9.03 -12.70
C PRO A 172 -17.12 -8.31 -11.35
N PHE A 173 -18.27 -7.86 -10.83
CA PHE A 173 -18.34 -7.17 -9.55
C PHE A 173 -17.88 -8.06 -8.37
N ILE A 174 -18.29 -9.33 -8.36
CA ILE A 174 -17.86 -10.31 -7.36
C ILE A 174 -16.35 -10.57 -7.49
N THR A 175 -15.81 -10.71 -8.71
CA THR A 175 -14.36 -10.92 -8.90
C THR A 175 -13.52 -9.72 -8.45
N VAL A 176 -13.96 -8.50 -8.76
CA VAL A 176 -13.30 -7.24 -8.40
C VAL A 176 -13.33 -7.04 -6.88
N SER A 177 -14.47 -7.26 -6.24
CA SER A 177 -14.61 -7.14 -4.79
C SER A 177 -13.79 -8.20 -4.05
N ASN A 178 -13.76 -9.45 -4.55
CA ASN A 178 -12.90 -10.50 -4.01
C ASN A 178 -11.42 -10.16 -4.14
N LEU A 179 -10.96 -9.57 -5.25
CA LEU A 179 -9.57 -9.18 -5.41
C LEU A 179 -9.16 -8.06 -4.43
N ALA A 180 -10.06 -7.11 -4.19
CA ALA A 180 -9.85 -6.08 -3.16
C ALA A 180 -9.76 -6.69 -1.75
N SER A 181 -10.58 -7.69 -1.44
CA SER A 181 -10.49 -8.43 -0.17
C SER A 181 -9.17 -9.20 -0.04
N MET A 182 -8.71 -9.83 -1.12
CA MET A 182 -7.44 -10.57 -1.16
C MET A 182 -6.23 -9.66 -0.93
N THR A 183 -6.18 -8.49 -1.59
CA THR A 183 -5.10 -7.52 -1.35
C THR A 183 -5.13 -6.97 0.07
N ASN A 184 -6.31 -6.74 0.65
CA ASN A 184 -6.42 -6.38 2.06
C ASN A 184 -5.89 -7.46 3.00
N THR A 185 -6.06 -8.74 2.65
CA THR A 185 -5.49 -9.86 3.42
C THR A 185 -3.97 -9.86 3.38
N VAL A 186 -3.35 -9.59 2.23
CA VAL A 186 -1.88 -9.44 2.13
C VAL A 186 -1.40 -8.26 2.98
N ARG A 187 -2.09 -7.11 2.90
CA ARG A 187 -1.73 -5.91 3.69
C ARG A 187 -1.91 -6.11 5.19
N TRP A 188 -2.95 -6.84 5.58
CA TRP A 188 -3.19 -7.25 6.96
C TRP A 188 -2.01 -8.03 7.51
N GLU A 189 -1.55 -9.03 6.75
CA GLU A 189 -0.42 -9.85 7.15
C GLU A 189 0.89 -9.07 7.10
N ALA A 190 1.05 -8.17 6.13
CA ALA A 190 2.22 -7.30 6.04
C ALA A 190 2.33 -6.36 7.26
N ALA A 191 1.23 -5.71 7.65
CA ALA A 191 1.18 -4.86 8.84
C ALA A 191 1.49 -5.66 10.11
N ARG A 192 0.90 -6.85 10.25
CA ARG A 192 1.16 -7.75 11.39
C ARG A 192 2.64 -8.15 11.47
N SER A 193 3.22 -8.51 10.33
CA SER A 193 4.61 -8.95 10.20
C SER A 193 5.58 -7.81 10.45
N LEU A 194 5.24 -6.59 10.01
CA LEU A 194 6.02 -5.39 10.30
C LEU A 194 6.01 -5.07 11.80
N GLY A 195 4.86 -5.28 12.47
CA GLY A 195 4.73 -5.20 13.92
C GLY A 195 5.62 -6.20 14.67
N SER A 196 5.75 -7.44 14.17
CA SER A 196 6.59 -8.46 14.82
C SER A 196 8.09 -8.24 14.62
N LEU A 197 8.50 -7.58 13.53
CA LEU A 197 9.90 -7.18 13.32
C LEU A 197 10.35 -6.07 14.29
N LYS A 198 9.41 -5.29 14.85
CA LYS A 198 9.68 -4.22 15.84
C LYS A 198 10.70 -3.15 15.37
N ARG A 199 10.82 -2.97 14.06
CA ARG A 199 11.72 -2.00 13.44
C ARG A 199 11.07 -0.64 13.30
N ALA A 200 11.82 0.40 13.63
CA ALA A 200 11.33 1.78 13.63
C ALA A 200 11.08 2.30 12.22
N GLU A 201 11.81 1.80 11.23
CA GLU A 201 11.71 2.23 9.84
C GLU A 201 10.32 1.92 9.23
N GLY A 202 9.65 0.87 9.71
CA GLY A 202 8.29 0.51 9.28
C GLY A 202 7.16 1.34 9.90
N VAL A 203 7.46 2.19 10.89
CA VAL A 203 6.44 2.93 11.65
C VAL A 203 5.67 3.91 10.76
N SER A 204 6.34 4.60 9.83
CA SER A 204 5.69 5.55 8.91
C SER A 204 4.62 4.88 8.05
N SER A 205 4.93 3.75 7.43
CA SER A 205 3.99 2.97 6.61
C SER A 205 2.86 2.39 7.46
N LEU A 206 3.13 1.92 8.70
CA LEU A 206 2.08 1.47 9.63
C LEU A 206 1.11 2.59 9.99
N LEU A 207 1.64 3.77 10.32
CA LEU A 207 0.85 4.95 10.64
C LEU A 207 -0.03 5.36 9.45
N ARG A 208 0.54 5.42 8.24
CA ARG A 208 -0.21 5.77 7.03
C ARG A 208 -1.32 4.75 6.75
N ALA A 209 -1.03 3.46 6.90
CA ALA A 209 -2.01 2.40 6.68
C ALA A 209 -3.18 2.45 7.68
N SER A 210 -2.89 2.74 8.94
CA SER A 210 -3.90 2.85 10.01
C SER A 210 -4.90 3.99 9.78
N GLN A 211 -4.58 4.98 8.95
CA GLN A 211 -5.45 6.12 8.67
C GLN A 211 -6.41 5.90 7.49
N ASN A 212 -6.10 4.96 6.58
CA ASN A 212 -6.81 4.86 5.31
C ASN A 212 -8.11 4.05 5.38
N THR A 213 -8.30 3.19 6.38
CA THR A 213 -9.49 2.32 6.47
C THR A 213 -9.72 1.90 7.90
N GLU A 214 -10.98 1.93 8.36
CA GLU A 214 -11.38 1.41 9.67
C GLU A 214 -10.92 -0.05 9.87
N PHE A 215 -10.93 -0.85 8.81
CA PHE A 215 -10.44 -2.23 8.85
C PHE A 215 -8.96 -2.33 9.27
N PHE A 216 -8.11 -1.40 8.85
CA PHE A 216 -6.68 -1.40 9.18
C PHE A 216 -6.37 -0.75 10.53
N TRP A 217 -7.34 -0.07 11.14
CA TRP A 217 -7.17 0.57 12.45
C TRP A 217 -6.72 -0.44 13.51
N ASN A 218 -7.45 -1.54 13.68
CA ASN A 218 -7.18 -2.51 14.74
C ASN A 218 -5.82 -3.20 14.56
N ILE A 219 -5.46 -3.59 13.33
CA ILE A 219 -4.16 -4.23 13.07
C ILE A 219 -3.02 -3.24 13.16
N GLY A 220 -3.22 -2.03 12.62
CA GLY A 220 -2.27 -0.94 12.74
C GLY A 220 -1.95 -0.66 14.20
N ILE A 221 -2.96 -0.56 15.06
CA ILE A 221 -2.78 -0.39 16.51
C ILE A 221 -2.02 -1.54 17.14
N HIS A 222 -2.36 -2.79 16.83
CA HIS A 222 -1.64 -3.94 17.39
C HIS A 222 -0.17 -3.97 16.94
N ALA A 223 0.11 -3.67 15.68
CA ALA A 223 1.46 -3.60 15.15
C ALA A 223 2.24 -2.41 15.75
N LEU A 224 1.62 -1.24 15.84
CA LEU A 224 2.22 -0.05 16.42
C LEU A 224 2.46 -0.20 17.92
N ASN A 225 1.58 -0.88 18.66
CA ASN A 225 1.81 -1.23 20.07
C ASN A 225 3.09 -2.07 20.26
N ALA A 226 3.44 -2.90 19.28
CA ALA A 226 4.66 -3.70 19.32
C ALA A 226 5.90 -2.90 18.91
N THR A 227 5.78 -1.95 17.97
CA THR A 227 6.90 -1.19 17.40
C THR A 227 7.20 0.13 18.11
N LEU A 228 6.21 0.86 18.60
CA LEU A 228 6.44 2.17 19.24
C LEU A 228 7.31 2.10 20.50
N PRO A 229 7.21 1.07 21.36
CA PRO A 229 8.09 0.95 22.52
C PRO A 229 9.58 0.78 22.15
N SER A 230 9.90 0.22 20.97
CA SER A 230 11.29 0.05 20.52
C SER A 230 11.93 1.35 20.00
N LEU A 231 11.14 2.42 19.82
CA LEU A 231 11.68 3.73 19.51
C LEU A 231 12.58 4.22 20.65
N THR A 232 13.72 4.78 20.27
CA THR A 232 14.71 5.39 21.16
C THR A 232 14.98 6.81 20.72
N PHE A 233 15.14 7.72 21.67
CA PHE A 233 15.41 9.13 21.38
C PHE A 233 16.71 9.30 20.56
N GLU A 234 17.79 8.61 20.92
CA GLU A 234 19.11 8.81 20.32
C GLU A 234 19.19 8.42 18.83
N GLN A 235 18.50 7.35 18.43
CA GLN A 235 18.62 6.82 17.06
C GLN A 235 17.50 7.30 16.14
N HIS A 236 16.32 7.60 16.70
CA HIS A 236 15.11 7.81 15.91
C HIS A 236 14.65 9.26 15.86
N TYR A 237 15.21 10.14 16.69
CA TYR A 237 14.93 11.57 16.62
C TYR A 237 15.50 12.17 15.33
N GLY A 238 14.65 12.80 14.53
CA GLY A 238 15.04 13.42 13.25
C GLY A 238 15.35 12.46 12.09
N SER A 239 15.51 11.16 12.35
CA SER A 239 15.76 10.15 11.30
C SER A 239 14.48 9.55 10.71
N LEU A 240 13.37 9.61 11.46
CA LEU A 240 12.06 9.17 10.98
C LEU A 240 11.49 10.13 9.93
N GLY A 241 10.68 9.57 9.02
CA GLY A 241 10.02 10.33 7.96
C GLY A 241 9.22 11.52 8.50
N SER A 242 9.21 12.63 7.74
CA SER A 242 8.52 13.86 8.14
C SER A 242 7.02 13.67 8.36
N ASP A 243 6.42 12.59 7.88
CA ASP A 243 5.00 12.27 8.06
C ASP A 243 4.68 11.58 9.39
N VAL A 244 5.66 11.04 10.11
CA VAL A 244 5.46 10.26 11.34
C VAL A 244 4.78 11.08 12.43
N VAL A 245 5.33 12.25 12.79
CA VAL A 245 4.79 13.08 13.89
C VAL A 245 3.36 13.56 13.60
N PRO A 246 3.05 14.15 12.43
CA PRO A 246 1.66 14.51 12.09
C PRO A 246 0.71 13.31 12.11
N ASN A 247 1.17 12.14 11.68
CA ASN A 247 0.35 10.94 11.67
C ASN A 247 0.10 10.39 13.08
N LEU A 248 1.09 10.42 13.97
CA LEU A 248 0.92 10.11 15.40
C LEU A 248 -0.07 11.06 16.06
N CYS A 249 0.06 12.36 15.78
CA CYS A 249 -0.89 13.37 16.27
C CYS A 249 -2.31 13.10 15.77
N ARG A 250 -2.49 12.74 14.49
CA ARG A 250 -3.81 12.37 13.95
C ARG A 250 -4.39 11.15 14.66
N LEU A 251 -3.59 10.10 14.88
CA LEU A 251 -4.02 8.90 15.62
C LEU A 251 -4.37 9.23 17.07
N LEU A 252 -3.59 10.09 17.71
CA LEU A 252 -3.83 10.55 19.07
C LEU A 252 -5.19 11.27 19.13
N ASN A 253 -5.46 12.19 18.21
CA ASN A 253 -6.75 12.88 18.13
C ASN A 253 -7.93 11.92 17.98
N ILE A 254 -7.84 10.95 17.04
CA ILE A 254 -8.87 9.91 16.86
C ILE A 254 -9.03 9.09 18.15
N SER A 255 -7.94 8.78 18.86
CA SER A 255 -8.01 8.02 20.11
C SER A 255 -8.68 8.78 21.25
N PHE A 256 -8.69 10.12 21.24
CA PHE A 256 -9.43 10.93 22.22
C PHE A 256 -10.93 10.94 21.96
N ASP A 257 -11.35 10.81 20.70
CA ASP A 257 -12.77 10.64 20.35
C ASP A 257 -13.31 9.28 20.82
N LEU A 258 -12.45 8.26 20.88
CA LEU A 258 -12.80 6.92 21.35
C LEU A 258 -12.82 6.86 22.89
N ARG A 259 -14.01 6.77 23.49
CA ARG A 259 -14.19 6.71 24.96
C ARG A 259 -13.97 5.32 25.58
N THR A 260 -13.19 4.44 24.95
CA THR A 260 -12.95 3.07 25.44
C THR A 260 -11.76 3.00 26.41
N VAL A 261 -11.70 1.97 27.27
CA VAL A 261 -10.57 1.77 28.19
C VAL A 261 -9.28 1.50 27.42
N GLU A 262 -9.35 0.65 26.39
CA GLU A 262 -8.22 0.32 25.50
C GLU A 262 -7.67 1.56 24.78
N ALA A 263 -8.53 2.51 24.38
CA ALA A 263 -8.09 3.76 23.77
C ALA A 263 -7.24 4.60 24.73
N ARG A 264 -7.49 4.54 26.04
CA ARG A 264 -6.71 5.30 27.04
C ARG A 264 -5.31 4.71 27.23
N GLU A 265 -5.18 3.39 27.26
CA GLU A 265 -3.86 2.74 27.28
C GLU A 265 -3.09 3.08 26.01
N TRP A 266 -3.79 3.08 24.87
CA TRP A 266 -3.21 3.46 23.59
C TRP A 266 -2.75 4.92 23.52
N GLN A 267 -3.52 5.85 24.09
CA GLN A 267 -3.11 7.27 24.23
C GLN A 267 -1.77 7.39 24.96
N LEU A 268 -1.54 6.62 26.03
CA LEU A 268 -0.29 6.65 26.76
C LEU A 268 0.89 6.16 25.89
N VAL A 269 0.70 5.08 25.12
CA VAL A 269 1.73 4.58 24.20
C VAL A 269 2.05 5.60 23.09
N LEU A 270 1.04 6.29 22.55
CA LEU A 270 1.23 7.35 21.57
C LEU A 270 1.94 8.57 22.17
N LEU A 271 1.62 8.95 23.41
CA LEU A 271 2.29 10.04 24.11
C LEU A 271 3.75 9.69 24.45
N ASP A 272 4.04 8.45 24.86
CA ASP A 272 5.40 7.96 25.05
C ASP A 272 6.20 7.99 23.74
N ALA A 273 5.58 7.62 22.62
CA ALA A 273 6.21 7.73 21.31
C ALA A 273 6.47 9.20 20.93
N LEU A 274 5.50 10.10 21.12
CA LEU A 274 5.68 11.54 20.88
C LEU A 274 6.72 12.17 21.81
N GLU A 275 6.85 11.70 23.06
CA GLU A 275 7.95 12.12 23.93
C GLU A 275 9.31 11.74 23.31
N LYS A 276 9.43 10.59 22.64
CA LYS A 276 10.70 10.13 22.05
C LYS A 276 11.01 10.75 20.70
N VAL A 277 10.03 10.88 19.80
CA VAL A 277 10.25 11.28 18.40
C VAL A 277 9.51 12.54 17.97
N GLY A 278 8.69 13.13 18.86
CA GLY A 278 7.92 14.32 18.56
C GLY A 278 8.77 15.56 18.36
N ASP A 279 8.29 16.45 17.49
CA ASP A 279 8.89 17.73 17.13
C ASP A 279 7.90 18.89 17.36
N ALA A 280 8.27 20.10 16.92
CA ALA A 280 7.45 21.30 17.05
C ALA A 280 6.02 21.17 16.49
N ARG A 281 5.79 20.26 15.54
CA ARG A 281 4.48 20.07 14.89
C ARG A 281 3.48 19.36 15.80
N ALA A 282 3.95 18.69 16.85
CA ALA A 282 3.07 18.07 17.84
C ALA A 282 2.48 19.07 18.85
N LEU A 283 3.14 20.24 19.05
CA LEU A 283 2.74 21.20 20.07
C LEU A 283 1.29 21.69 19.95
N PRO A 284 0.79 22.14 18.77
CA PRO A 284 -0.54 22.71 18.68
C PRO A 284 -1.63 21.74 19.14
N LEU A 285 -1.51 20.47 18.76
CA LEU A 285 -2.46 19.44 19.16
C LEU A 285 -2.36 19.14 20.66
N LEU A 286 -1.15 18.98 21.20
CA LEU A 286 -0.99 18.65 22.62
C LEU A 286 -1.44 19.81 23.52
N THR A 287 -1.19 21.07 23.13
CA THR A 287 -1.72 22.24 23.83
C THR A 287 -3.25 22.27 23.77
N LEU A 288 -3.84 22.01 22.60
CA LEU A 288 -5.29 21.92 22.43
C LEU A 288 -5.90 20.87 23.38
N ILE A 289 -5.37 19.64 23.36
CA ILE A 289 -5.85 18.54 24.21
C ILE A 289 -5.69 18.90 25.70
N SER A 290 -4.56 19.50 26.10
CA SER A 290 -4.32 19.90 27.49
C SER A 290 -5.34 20.92 28.01
N GLN A 291 -5.89 21.78 27.14
CA GLN A 291 -6.90 22.77 27.52
C GLN A 291 -8.28 22.13 27.68
N TYR A 292 -8.67 21.25 26.75
CA TYR A 292 -10.01 20.64 26.76
C TYR A 292 -10.16 19.48 27.75
N ASP A 293 -9.11 18.70 27.98
CA ASP A 293 -9.22 17.43 28.73
C ASP A 293 -9.16 17.62 30.26
N THR A 294 -9.05 18.86 30.75
CA THR A 294 -9.06 19.17 32.20
C THR A 294 -10.42 18.90 32.86
N SER A 295 -11.50 18.80 32.07
CA SER A 295 -12.87 18.63 32.59
C SER A 295 -13.38 17.18 32.51
N THR A 296 -12.69 16.31 31.77
CA THR A 296 -13.20 14.98 31.46
C THR A 296 -12.87 14.00 32.60
N LYS A 297 -13.85 13.17 33.01
CA LYS A 297 -13.72 12.08 34.01
C LYS A 297 -12.78 10.93 33.58
N GLY A 298 -11.68 11.26 32.90
CA GLY A 298 -10.72 10.35 32.28
C GLY A 298 -9.66 9.82 33.25
N ASN A 299 -8.72 9.07 32.70
CA ASN A 299 -7.55 8.58 33.43
C ASN A 299 -6.61 9.77 33.73
N PRO A 300 -6.33 10.10 35.00
CA PRO A 300 -5.46 11.24 35.35
C PRO A 300 -4.03 11.10 34.84
N ALA A 301 -3.60 9.88 34.47
CA ALA A 301 -2.29 9.64 33.87
C ALA A 301 -2.12 10.33 32.51
N VAL A 302 -3.19 10.48 31.72
CA VAL A 302 -3.11 11.06 30.36
C VAL A 302 -2.77 12.56 30.43
N PRO A 303 -3.51 13.42 31.17
CA PRO A 303 -3.13 14.83 31.34
C PRO A 303 -1.74 15.02 31.93
N GLN A 304 -1.36 14.20 32.91
CA GLN A 304 -0.01 14.24 33.50
C GLN A 304 1.07 13.94 32.47
N LYS A 305 0.85 12.91 31.62
CA LYS A 305 1.77 12.55 30.56
C LYS A 305 1.86 13.63 29.49
N ILE A 306 0.75 14.26 29.12
CA ILE A 306 0.74 15.39 28.17
C ILE A 306 1.59 16.55 28.70
N ALA A 307 1.43 16.92 29.97
CA ALA A 307 2.23 17.98 30.58
C ALA A 307 3.73 17.67 30.56
N GLN A 308 4.10 16.41 30.83
CA GLN A 308 5.49 15.95 30.70
C GLN A 308 6.00 16.06 29.27
N VAL A 309 5.25 15.56 28.28
CA VAL A 309 5.63 15.60 26.86
C VAL A 309 5.78 17.05 26.39
N LEU A 310 4.84 17.93 26.73
CA LEU A 310 4.91 19.35 26.38
C LEU A 310 6.20 20.00 26.90
N LYS A 311 6.57 19.74 28.16
CA LYS A 311 7.83 20.25 28.73
C LYS A 311 9.04 19.79 27.92
N VAL A 312 9.12 18.50 27.61
CA VAL A 312 10.22 17.92 26.82
C VAL A 312 10.30 18.54 25.42
N LEU A 313 9.16 18.71 24.75
CA LEU A 313 9.12 19.31 23.40
C LEU A 313 9.53 20.78 23.40
N TRP A 314 9.07 21.58 24.37
CA TRP A 314 9.50 22.98 24.49
C TRP A 314 11.01 23.11 24.73
N GLU A 315 11.58 22.29 25.61
CA GLU A 315 13.03 22.28 25.84
C GLU A 315 13.80 21.92 24.57
N ARG A 316 13.31 20.96 23.77
CA ARG A 316 13.94 20.60 22.49
C ARG A 316 13.90 21.75 21.49
N ILE A 317 12.75 22.40 21.33
CA ILE A 317 12.61 23.53 20.42
C ILE A 317 13.50 24.68 20.84
N SER A 318 13.61 24.97 22.15
CA SER A 318 14.56 25.97 22.66
C SER A 318 15.98 25.64 22.21
N ARG A 319 16.45 24.41 22.45
CA ARG A 319 17.80 23.97 22.05
C ARG A 319 18.01 24.04 20.54
N GLU A 320 17.04 23.63 19.73
CA GLU A 320 17.12 23.71 18.27
C GLU A 320 17.19 25.15 17.78
N THR A 321 16.40 26.06 18.37
CA THR A 321 16.44 27.49 18.02
C THR A 321 17.76 28.14 18.45
N GLU A 322 18.30 27.78 19.62
CA GLU A 322 19.62 28.23 20.09
C GLU A 322 20.72 27.74 19.14
N GLN A 323 20.74 26.47 18.77
CA GLN A 323 21.70 25.90 17.83
C GLN A 323 21.58 26.54 16.44
N ALA A 324 20.37 26.72 15.93
CA ALA A 324 20.15 27.39 14.65
C ALA A 324 20.63 28.85 14.67
N THR A 325 20.49 29.53 15.81
CA THR A 325 20.99 30.91 15.98
C THR A 325 22.51 30.95 16.00
N LEU A 326 23.18 29.97 16.63
CA LEU A 326 24.65 29.87 16.65
C LEU A 326 25.23 29.61 15.26
N LEU A 327 24.58 28.78 14.45
CA LEU A 327 25.03 28.48 13.08
C LEU A 327 24.88 29.69 12.14
N ARG A 328 23.82 30.47 12.30
CA ARG A 328 23.61 31.72 11.54
C ARG A 328 24.64 32.80 11.85
N GLY A 329 25.29 32.76 13.01
CA GLY A 329 26.38 33.69 13.35
C GLY A 329 27.69 33.39 12.62
N SER A 330 27.83 32.20 12.02
CA SER A 330 29.06 31.76 11.32
C SER A 330 29.00 31.94 9.79
N GLU A 331 27.80 32.06 9.23
CA GLU A 331 27.66 32.71 7.93
C GLU A 331 27.98 34.19 8.18
N ALA A 332 29.22 34.58 7.87
CA ALA A 332 29.63 35.97 7.84
C ALA A 332 28.47 36.75 7.22
N PRO A 333 27.93 37.78 7.89
CA PRO A 333 26.76 38.49 7.40
C PRO A 333 27.04 38.73 5.94
N VAL A 334 26.21 38.15 5.07
CA VAL A 334 26.24 38.46 3.64
C VAL A 334 26.04 39.96 3.66
N LEU A 335 27.15 40.69 3.62
CA LEU A 335 27.15 42.12 3.43
C LEU A 335 26.26 42.25 2.22
N PRO A 336 25.08 42.88 2.35
CA PRO A 336 24.28 43.09 1.17
C PRO A 336 25.23 43.77 0.19
N ASP A 337 25.49 43.15 -0.97
CA ASP A 337 26.28 43.72 -2.07
C ASP A 337 25.70 45.07 -2.57
N THR A 338 24.70 45.59 -1.85
CA THR A 338 24.10 46.91 -1.87
C THR A 338 24.84 47.97 -1.03
N LEU A 339 26.16 47.86 -0.85
CA LEU A 339 26.98 49.03 -0.53
C LEU A 339 28.11 49.11 -1.56
N LEU A 340 27.93 50.06 -2.49
CA LEU A 340 28.76 50.38 -3.67
C LEU A 340 28.37 49.66 -4.99
N ARG A 341 27.10 49.75 -5.40
CA ARG A 341 26.88 50.02 -6.82
C ARG A 341 27.28 51.47 -7.05
N SER A 342 28.33 51.67 -7.85
CA SER A 342 28.60 52.94 -8.52
C SER A 342 27.28 53.47 -9.08
N TYR A 343 27.04 54.77 -8.91
CA TYR A 343 25.97 55.48 -9.60
C TYR A 343 26.26 55.41 -11.12
N GLU A 344 25.86 54.32 -11.77
CA GLU A 344 25.72 54.30 -13.21
C GLU A 344 24.35 54.89 -13.52
N GLU A 345 24.41 56.12 -14.00
CA GLU A 345 23.35 56.89 -14.59
C GLU A 345 22.49 55.98 -15.49
N SER A 346 21.23 55.85 -15.11
CA SER A 346 20.19 55.18 -15.87
C SER A 346 20.06 55.83 -17.24
N ILE A 347 20.77 55.29 -18.24
CA ILE A 347 20.45 55.54 -19.65
C ILE A 347 19.12 54.81 -19.91
N GLU A 348 18.03 55.58 -19.96
CA GLU A 348 16.73 55.14 -20.46
C GLU A 348 16.92 54.44 -21.80
N THR A 349 16.84 53.12 -21.80
CA THR A 349 16.76 52.33 -23.02
C THR A 349 15.28 52.00 -23.25
N PRO A 350 14.68 52.47 -24.36
CA PRO A 350 13.25 52.32 -24.61
C PRO A 350 12.84 50.83 -24.78
N PRO A 351 11.59 50.47 -24.44
CA PRO A 351 11.14 49.09 -24.20
C PRO A 351 11.00 48.21 -25.45
N GLU A 352 11.52 48.62 -26.62
CA GLU A 352 11.29 47.93 -27.89
C GLU A 352 12.37 46.89 -28.25
N GLN A 353 13.40 46.71 -27.42
CA GLN A 353 14.52 45.78 -27.69
C GLN A 353 14.55 44.50 -26.83
N LEU A 354 13.39 44.03 -26.36
CA LEU A 354 13.22 42.65 -25.88
C LEU A 354 13.10 41.65 -27.06
N LEU A 355 14.06 41.68 -27.98
CA LEU A 355 14.23 40.65 -29.00
C LEU A 355 15.03 39.49 -28.40
N ARG A 356 14.31 38.44 -28.03
CA ARG A 356 14.89 37.14 -27.69
C ARG A 356 15.72 36.63 -28.87
N PRO A 357 17.02 36.32 -28.70
CA PRO A 357 17.72 35.49 -29.65
C PRO A 357 17.08 34.10 -29.67
N THR A 358 16.51 33.78 -30.83
CA THR A 358 16.23 32.43 -31.28
C THR A 358 17.52 31.62 -31.35
N ASN A 359 17.40 30.31 -31.12
CA ASN A 359 18.32 29.22 -31.43
C ASN A 359 19.23 28.72 -30.29
N SER A 360 18.91 27.52 -29.81
CA SER A 360 19.52 26.33 -30.43
C SER A 360 18.83 25.05 -29.96
N LEU A 361 18.11 24.44 -30.90
CA LEU A 361 17.72 23.03 -30.86
C LEU A 361 18.98 22.18 -30.78
N GLY A 362 19.32 21.71 -29.57
CA GLY A 362 20.27 20.63 -29.34
C GLY A 362 19.63 19.29 -29.67
N LYS A 363 19.61 18.95 -30.96
CA LYS A 363 19.36 17.61 -31.50
C LYS A 363 20.57 16.74 -31.09
N LYS A 364 20.34 15.66 -30.35
CA LYS A 364 21.26 14.50 -30.21
C LYS A 364 20.42 13.30 -30.63
N GLU A 365 20.39 12.93 -31.90
CA GLU A 365 21.35 12.03 -32.57
C GLU A 365 21.55 10.71 -31.82
N GLU A 366 20.87 9.71 -32.39
CA GLU A 366 21.07 8.27 -32.29
C GLU A 366 22.52 7.90 -32.61
N ALA A 367 23.07 6.92 -31.89
CA ALA A 367 24.11 6.05 -32.40
C ALA A 367 24.07 4.68 -31.68
N GLU A 368 23.82 3.66 -32.53
CA GLU A 368 24.18 2.22 -32.49
C GLU A 368 23.88 1.36 -31.26
#